data_AF-G0UZM6-F1
#
_entry.id   AF-G0UZM6-F1
#
_cell.length_a   1.000
_cell.length_b   1.000
_cell.length_c   1.000
_cell.angle_alpha   90.00
_cell.angle_beta   90.00
_cell.angle_gamma   90.00
#
_symmetry.space_group_name_H-M   'P 1'
#
loop_
_entity.id
_entity.type
_entity.pdbx_description
1 polymer ?
#
loop_
_entity_poly.entity_id
_entity_poly.type
_entity_poly.pdbx_seq_one_letter_code
_entity_poly.pdbx_strand_id
1 'polypeptide(L)'
;KRNIAFTGLQCTYDEALTLRNYYHLRSEDPYLQLLARNQETQQHEKSGLERLEEDQDIDAIFFPISDDLPDGVWRLRYDPVNNVVLGMSVRFVGSVFYHVPETNKYGTIYMGDGNINHDIAFVL
;
A
#
# COMPACT_ATOMS: atom_id res chain seq x y z
N LYS A 1 -3.84 -9.80 14.85
CA LYS A 1 -4.87 -9.46 15.87
C LYS A 1 -5.32 -8.02 15.58
N ARG A 2 -6.62 -7.73 15.42
CA ARG A 2 -7.08 -6.39 15.04
C ARG A 2 -6.85 -5.40 16.19
N ASN A 3 -6.26 -4.24 15.91
CA ASN A 3 -6.15 -3.17 16.90
C ASN A 3 -7.55 -2.61 17.18
N ILE A 4 -8.01 -2.74 18.43
CA ILE A 4 -9.33 -2.25 18.87
C ILE A 4 -9.32 -0.77 19.23
N ALA A 5 -8.14 -0.18 19.50
CA ALA A 5 -7.98 1.24 19.82
C ALA A 5 -7.93 2.11 18.56
N PHE A 6 -7.78 1.51 17.37
CA PHE A 6 -7.76 2.26 16.12
C PHE A 6 -9.15 2.76 15.75
N THR A 7 -9.31 4.08 15.79
CA THR A 7 -10.57 4.78 15.48
C THR A 7 -10.66 5.23 14.02
N GLY A 8 -9.61 5.07 13.22
CA GLY A 8 -9.54 5.55 11.84
C GLY A 8 -8.60 6.75 11.69
N LEU A 9 -8.20 7.00 10.44
CA LEU A 9 -7.37 8.16 10.06
C LEU A 9 -8.24 9.41 9.96
N GLN A 10 -7.76 10.56 10.43
CA GLN A 10 -8.40 11.85 10.24
C GLN A 10 -8.47 12.20 8.76
N CYS A 11 -9.51 12.91 8.34
CA CYS A 11 -9.68 13.37 6.96
C CYS A 11 -8.77 14.58 6.63
N THR A 12 -7.47 14.45 6.87
CA THR A 12 -6.44 15.47 6.65
C THR A 12 -5.44 15.03 5.58
N TYR A 13 -4.68 15.99 5.05
CA TYR A 13 -3.68 15.71 4.00
C TYR A 13 -2.60 14.73 4.49
N ASP A 14 -2.13 14.93 5.72
CA ASP A 14 -1.05 14.16 6.34
C ASP A 14 -1.48 12.73 6.75
N GLU A 15 -2.80 12.50 6.90
CA GLU A 15 -3.34 11.22 7.36
C GLU A 15 -4.05 10.46 6.23
N ALA A 16 -5.39 10.55 6.14
CA ALA A 16 -6.21 9.76 5.21
C ALA A 16 -5.96 10.04 3.72
N LEU A 17 -5.25 11.11 3.39
CA LEU A 17 -4.94 11.49 2.01
C LEU A 17 -3.48 11.21 1.62
N THR A 18 -2.70 10.59 2.51
CA THR A 18 -1.29 10.27 2.28
C THR A 18 -1.11 8.77 2.08
N LEU A 19 -0.47 8.38 0.96
CA LEU A 19 -0.23 6.97 0.61
C LEU A 19 0.63 6.21 1.64
N ARG A 20 1.46 6.92 2.41
CA ARG A 20 2.34 6.34 3.43
C ARG A 20 1.59 5.64 4.56
N ASN A 21 0.35 6.04 4.84
CA ASN A 21 -0.47 5.46 5.91
C ASN A 21 -1.25 4.22 5.47
N TYR A 22 -1.02 3.74 4.24
CA TYR A 22 -1.60 2.50 3.73
C TYR A 22 -0.51 1.47 3.55
N TYR A 23 -0.79 0.27 4.02
CA TYR A 23 0.16 -0.82 4.03
C TYR A 23 -0.38 -2.05 3.32
N HIS A 24 0.52 -2.85 2.77
CA HIS A 24 0.19 -4.16 2.23
C HIS A 24 -0.22 -5.12 3.36
N LEU A 25 -1.41 -5.71 3.22
CA LEU A 25 -1.91 -6.72 4.18
C LEU A 25 -1.37 -8.12 3.91
N ARG A 26 -0.83 -8.36 2.71
CA ARG A 26 -0.30 -9.66 2.29
C ARG A 26 1.22 -9.62 2.33
N SER A 27 1.84 -10.77 2.55
CA SER A 27 3.29 -10.93 2.46
C SER A 27 3.80 -10.44 1.11
N GLU A 28 5.04 -9.96 1.08
CA GLU A 28 5.74 -9.49 -0.12
C GLU A 28 5.53 -10.40 -1.33
N ASP A 29 5.50 -9.77 -2.51
CA ASP A 29 5.54 -10.47 -3.78
C ASP A 29 6.85 -11.28 -3.86
N PRO A 30 6.79 -12.63 -3.95
CA PRO A 30 8.00 -13.46 -4.04
C PRO A 30 8.86 -13.09 -5.26
N TYR A 31 8.31 -12.39 -6.25
CA TYR A 31 9.05 -11.88 -7.38
C TYR A 31 10.06 -10.79 -7.01
N LEU A 32 9.75 -9.92 -6.03
CA LEU A 32 10.69 -8.91 -5.53
C LEU A 32 11.91 -9.58 -4.88
N GLN A 33 11.70 -10.65 -4.11
CA GLN A 33 12.78 -11.44 -3.52
C GLN A 33 13.68 -12.09 -4.60
N LEU A 34 13.11 -12.47 -5.74
CA LEU A 34 13.87 -13.02 -6.87
C LEU A 34 14.66 -11.93 -7.63
N LEU A 35 14.10 -10.72 -7.78
CA LEU A 35 14.81 -9.60 -8.37
C LEU A 35 15.98 -9.13 -7.50
N ALA A 36 15.75 -9.03 -6.18
CA ALA A 36 16.79 -8.70 -5.19
C ALA A 36 17.92 -9.75 -5.19
N ARG A 37 17.59 -11.03 -5.41
CA ARG A 37 18.60 -12.10 -5.54
C ARG A 37 19.48 -11.98 -6.78
N ASN A 38 18.93 -11.50 -7.90
CA ASN A 38 19.65 -11.45 -9.19
C ASN A 38 20.47 -10.16 -9.38
N GLN A 39 20.15 -9.10 -8.64
CA GLN A 39 20.95 -7.88 -8.60
C GLN A 39 21.96 -8.03 -7.47
N GLU A 40 23.24 -8.31 -7.78
CA GLU A 40 24.33 -8.50 -6.82
C GLU A 40 24.68 -7.26 -5.95
N THR A 41 23.76 -6.30 -5.84
CA THR A 41 23.89 -5.16 -4.93
C THR A 41 23.26 -5.55 -3.60
N GLN A 42 24.09 -6.00 -2.66
CA GLN A 42 23.70 -6.29 -1.28
C GLN A 42 23.22 -5.00 -0.58
N GLN A 43 21.99 -4.60 -0.83
CA GLN A 43 21.19 -4.01 0.23
C GLN A 43 20.18 -5.09 0.57
N HIS A 44 20.47 -5.86 1.61
CA HIS A 44 19.46 -6.71 2.22
C HIS A 44 18.24 -5.81 2.48
N GLU A 45 17.14 -6.03 1.76
CA GLU A 45 15.86 -5.50 2.22
C GLU A 45 15.65 -6.13 3.60
N LYS A 46 15.75 -5.28 4.63
CA LYS A 46 15.75 -5.72 6.02
C LYS A 46 14.49 -6.53 6.24
N SER A 47 14.61 -7.69 6.86
CA SER A 47 13.44 -8.48 7.23
C SER A 47 12.48 -7.63 8.06
N GLY A 48 11.17 -7.90 8.00
CA GLY A 48 10.20 -7.18 8.85
C GLY A 48 10.55 -7.24 10.36
N LEU A 49 11.27 -8.28 10.79
CA LEU A 49 11.81 -8.37 12.15
C LEU A 49 13.03 -7.46 12.39
N GLU A 50 13.93 -7.34 11.41
CA GLU A 50 15.10 -6.44 11.51
C GLU A 50 14.65 -4.97 11.52
N ARG A 51 13.61 -4.62 10.77
CA ARG A 51 13.00 -3.28 10.85
C ARG A 51 12.35 -3.01 12.19
N LEU A 52 11.69 -4.01 12.79
CA LEU A 52 11.10 -3.88 14.12
C LEU A 52 12.17 -3.72 15.23
N GLU A 53 13.35 -4.32 15.04
CA GLU A 53 14.47 -4.16 15.96
C GLU A 53 15.07 -2.73 15.88
N GLU A 54 15.07 -2.13 14.69
CA GLU A 54 15.56 -0.77 14.47
C GLU A 54 14.53 0.31 14.80
N ASP A 55 13.25 0.03 14.53
CA ASP A 55 12.11 0.90 14.80
C ASP A 55 11.07 0.11 15.61
N GLN A 56 10.93 0.46 16.90
CA GLN A 56 10.02 -0.23 17.81
C GLN A 56 8.54 0.07 17.56
N ASP A 57 8.21 0.90 16.56
CA ASP A 57 6.82 1.09 16.15
C ASP A 57 6.25 -0.18 15.50
N ILE A 58 4.98 -0.45 15.82
CA ILE A 58 4.24 -1.65 15.37
C ILE A 58 4.16 -1.71 13.84
N ASP A 59 4.26 -0.57 13.18
CA ASP A 59 4.15 -0.40 11.75
C ASP A 59 5.41 -0.81 10.98
N ALA A 60 6.56 -0.99 11.65
CA ALA A 60 7.84 -1.35 11.03
C ALA A 60 7.83 -2.70 10.29
N ILE A 61 6.89 -3.59 10.66
CA ILE A 61 6.71 -4.92 10.04
C ILE A 61 5.95 -4.81 8.71
N PHE A 62 5.15 -3.75 8.53
CA PHE A 62 4.30 -3.57 7.37
C PHE A 62 5.00 -2.75 6.28
N PHE A 63 4.67 -3.04 5.02
CA PHE A 63 5.25 -2.35 3.86
C PHE A 63 4.27 -1.29 3.38
N PRO A 64 4.65 -0.01 3.39
CA PRO A 64 3.78 1.03 2.91
C PRO A 64 3.64 0.91 1.39
N ILE A 65 2.44 1.14 0.88
CA ILE A 65 2.18 1.08 -0.58
C ILE A 65 2.82 2.25 -1.32
N SER A 66 3.31 3.27 -0.60
CA SER A 66 4.08 4.38 -1.18
C SER A 66 5.43 3.95 -1.73
N ASP A 67 5.98 2.84 -1.23
CA ASP A 67 7.31 2.37 -1.58
C ASP A 67 7.27 1.32 -2.70
N ASP A 68 6.08 1.11 -3.29
CA ASP A 68 5.91 0.21 -4.42
C ASP A 68 6.65 0.73 -5.67
N LEU A 69 7.40 -0.17 -6.30
CA LEU A 69 8.05 0.08 -7.58
C LEU A 69 7.15 -0.34 -8.76
N PRO A 70 7.05 0.46 -9.82
CA PRO A 70 7.60 1.82 -10.01
C PRO A 70 6.83 2.91 -9.24
N ASP A 71 7.48 4.01 -8.82
CA ASP A 71 6.85 5.07 -8.03
C ASP A 71 5.58 5.64 -8.70
N GLY A 72 4.47 5.74 -7.97
CA GLY A 72 3.18 6.16 -8.52
C GLY A 72 2.25 5.02 -8.98
N VAL A 73 2.53 3.76 -8.62
CA VAL A 73 1.61 2.62 -8.86
C VAL A 73 0.20 2.87 -8.29
N TRP A 74 0.11 3.60 -7.18
CA TRP A 74 -1.16 3.85 -6.50
C TRP A 74 -1.61 5.30 -6.69
N ARG A 75 -2.88 5.46 -7.06
CA ARG A 75 -3.53 6.76 -7.16
C ARG A 75 -4.60 6.89 -6.09
N LEU A 76 -4.47 7.89 -5.24
CA LEU A 76 -5.45 8.20 -4.22
C LEU A 76 -6.44 9.26 -4.72
N ARG A 77 -7.72 9.06 -4.42
CA ARG A 77 -8.80 9.98 -4.75
C ARG A 77 -9.76 10.08 -3.58
N TYR A 78 -10.07 11.30 -3.17
CA TYR A 78 -11.11 11.56 -2.17
C TYR A 78 -12.45 11.86 -2.84
N ASP A 79 -13.51 11.24 -2.35
CA ASP A 79 -14.90 11.55 -2.67
C ASP A 79 -15.55 12.29 -1.49
N PRO A 80 -15.77 13.61 -1.61
CA PRO A 80 -16.37 14.42 -0.55
C PRO A 80 -17.87 14.15 -0.35
N VAL A 81 -18.57 13.58 -1.35
CA VAL A 81 -20.02 13.33 -1.26
C VAL A 81 -20.31 12.17 -0.32
N ASN A 82 -19.53 11.09 -0.44
CA ASN A 82 -19.68 9.90 0.38
C ASN A 82 -18.71 9.88 1.57
N ASN A 83 -17.81 10.86 1.67
CA ASN A 83 -16.69 10.91 2.61
C ASN A 83 -15.87 9.61 2.59
N VAL A 84 -15.44 9.21 1.39
CA VAL A 84 -14.67 7.98 1.16
C VAL A 84 -13.41 8.33 0.40
N VAL A 85 -12.30 7.74 0.79
CA VAL A 85 -11.08 7.79 0.01
C VAL A 85 -10.89 6.47 -0.70
N LEU A 86 -10.55 6.56 -1.98
CA LEU A 86 -10.35 5.46 -2.90
C LEU A 86 -8.88 5.44 -3.31
N GLY A 87 -8.26 4.28 -3.24
CA GLY A 87 -6.95 4.04 -3.83
C GLY A 87 -7.06 3.06 -4.98
N MET A 88 -6.50 3.41 -6.14
CA MET A 88 -6.57 2.61 -7.36
C MET A 88 -5.17 2.21 -7.79
N SER A 89 -4.99 0.93 -8.16
CA SER A 89 -3.72 0.45 -8.72
C SER A 89 -3.65 0.70 -10.22
N VAL A 90 -2.56 1.30 -10.69
CA VAL A 90 -2.22 1.46 -12.11
C VAL A 90 -1.65 0.16 -12.69
N ARG A 91 -0.98 -0.65 -11.86
CA ARG A 91 -0.40 -1.95 -12.24
C ARG A 91 -1.46 -3.00 -12.50
N PHE A 92 -2.47 -3.06 -11.64
CA PHE A 92 -3.62 -3.96 -11.78
C PHE A 92 -4.88 -3.12 -11.97
N VAL A 93 -5.21 -2.84 -13.22
CA VAL A 93 -6.40 -2.07 -13.56
C VAL A 93 -7.64 -2.79 -13.02
N GLY A 94 -8.45 -2.07 -12.24
CA GLY A 94 -9.61 -2.63 -11.54
C GLY A 94 -9.35 -3.07 -10.09
N SER A 95 -8.10 -2.98 -9.61
CA SER A 95 -7.80 -3.09 -8.17
C SER A 95 -8.04 -1.77 -7.48
N VAL A 96 -9.01 -1.77 -6.57
CA VAL A 96 -9.42 -0.59 -5.81
C VAL A 96 -9.50 -0.93 -4.33
N PHE A 97 -8.92 -0.10 -3.48
CA PHE A 97 -9.23 -0.10 -2.06
C PHE A 97 -10.02 1.14 -1.70
N TYR A 98 -10.83 1.03 -0.65
CA TYR A 98 -11.57 2.14 -0.09
C TYR A 98 -11.40 2.16 1.42
N HIS A 99 -11.45 3.35 1.99
CA HIS A 99 -11.63 3.52 3.41
C HIS A 99 -12.49 4.75 3.69
N VAL A 100 -13.22 4.69 4.81
CA VAL A 100 -14.02 5.80 5.30
C VAL A 100 -13.20 6.46 6.42
N PRO A 101 -12.72 7.70 6.24
CA PRO A 101 -11.97 8.42 7.27
C PRO A 101 -12.72 8.47 8.61
N GLU A 102 -11.98 8.59 9.70
CA GLU A 102 -12.49 8.62 11.08
C GLU A 102 -13.30 7.38 11.48
N THR A 103 -13.16 6.29 10.71
CA THR A 103 -13.77 5.01 11.03
C THR A 103 -12.81 3.85 10.77
N ASN A 104 -13.17 2.68 11.28
CA ASN A 104 -12.48 1.42 11.00
C ASN A 104 -13.07 0.67 9.80
N LYS A 105 -13.86 1.35 8.94
CA LYS A 105 -14.45 0.75 7.75
C LYS A 105 -13.52 0.93 6.56
N TYR A 106 -12.95 -0.17 6.10
CA TYR A 106 -12.11 -0.23 4.92
C TYR A 106 -12.34 -1.55 4.19
N GLY A 107 -11.97 -1.59 2.93
CA GLY A 107 -12.06 -2.79 2.12
C GLY A 107 -11.23 -2.67 0.85
N THR A 108 -11.02 -3.80 0.21
CA THR A 108 -10.37 -3.87 -1.10
C THR A 108 -11.20 -4.77 -2.00
N ILE A 109 -11.25 -4.41 -3.26
CA ILE A 109 -11.97 -5.14 -4.30
C ILE A 109 -11.12 -5.14 -5.57
N TYR A 110 -11.11 -6.28 -6.24
CA TYR A 110 -10.53 -6.41 -7.56
C TYR A 110 -11.62 -6.85 -8.53
N MET A 111 -11.80 -6.10 -9.60
CA MET A 111 -12.66 -6.48 -10.72
C MET A 111 -11.89 -6.28 -12.02
N GLY A 112 -11.40 -7.37 -12.59
CA GLY A 112 -10.62 -7.35 -13.82
C GLY A 112 -10.33 -8.77 -14.32
N ASP A 113 -9.53 -8.84 -15.38
CA ASP A 113 -9.16 -10.07 -16.09
C ASP A 113 -7.91 -10.77 -15.51
N GLY A 114 -7.29 -10.19 -14.48
CA GLY A 114 -6.06 -10.67 -13.87
C GLY A 114 -4.78 -10.23 -14.59
N ASN A 115 -4.89 -9.42 -15.66
CA ASN A 115 -3.74 -9.00 -16.44
C ASN A 115 -3.02 -7.82 -15.79
N ILE A 116 -1.68 -7.86 -15.85
CA ILE A 116 -0.82 -6.74 -15.47
C ILE A 116 -0.86 -5.71 -16.61
N ASN A 117 -0.96 -4.44 -16.24
CA ASN A 117 -0.82 -3.35 -17.18
C ASN A 117 0.63 -3.25 -17.66
N HIS A 118 0.88 -3.68 -18.90
CA HIS A 118 2.21 -3.62 -19.51
C HIS A 118 2.59 -2.19 -19.92
N ASP A 119 1.58 -1.32 -20.10
CA ASP A 119 1.78 0.09 -20.43
C ASP A 119 2.03 0.96 -19.20
N ILE A 120 2.25 0.36 -18.01
CA ILE A 120 2.50 1.07 -16.76
C ILE A 120 3.61 2.12 -16.90
N ALA A 121 4.65 1.84 -17.68
CA ALA A 121 5.78 2.73 -17.92
C ALA A 121 5.41 4.02 -18.69
N PHE A 122 4.26 4.05 -19.37
CA PHE A 122 3.77 5.23 -20.11
C PHE A 122 2.63 5.96 -19.37
N VAL A 123 2.02 5.31 -18.38
CA VAL A 123 0.86 5.83 -17.63
C VAL A 123 1.28 6.52 -16.34
N LEU A 124 2.42 6.13 -15.78
CA LEU A 124 3.04 6.74 -14.59
C LEU A 124 3.59 8.14 -14.88
#